data_AF-A0A433BIT4-F1
#
_entry.id   AF-A0A433BIT4-F1
#
_cell.length_a   1.000
_cell.length_b   1.000
_cell.length_c   1.000
_cell.angle_alpha   90.00
_cell.angle_beta   90.00
_cell.angle_gamma   90.00
#
_symmetry.space_group_name_H-M   'P 1'
#
loop_
_entity.id
_entity.type
_entity.pdbx_description
1 polymer ?
#
loop_
_entity_poly.entity_id
_entity_poly.type
_entity_poly.pdbx_seq_one_letter_code
_entity_poly.pdbx_strand_id
1 'polypeptide(L)'
;ASRIGGETVEHGIWVMFWFFLAQLNFVLAAVNLLPLLPFDGGHIAVATFEKVRNMIRAARGKVAAAPVNYLKLMPATYVVLVVVGGYMLLTVTADFVNPIRLFQ
;
A
#
# COMPACT_ATOMS: atom_id res chain seq x y z
N ALA A 1 9.66 -16.68 -5.91
CA ALA A 1 9.96 -15.91 -7.14
C ALA A 1 11.02 -16.61 -8.01
N SER A 2 12.20 -16.93 -7.48
CA SER A 2 13.30 -17.52 -8.27
C SER A 2 12.98 -18.89 -8.91
N ARG A 3 12.27 -19.79 -8.21
CA ARG A 3 11.91 -21.13 -8.76
C ARG A 3 10.86 -21.09 -9.87
N ILE A 4 9.73 -20.42 -9.64
CA ILE A 4 8.63 -20.31 -10.62
C ILE A 4 9.09 -19.58 -11.89
N GLY A 5 9.89 -18.52 -11.74
CA GLY A 5 10.44 -17.78 -12.89
C GLY A 5 11.45 -18.60 -13.70
N GLY A 6 12.33 -19.35 -13.04
CA GLY A 6 13.30 -20.24 -13.70
C GLY A 6 12.62 -21.38 -14.48
N GLU A 7 11.66 -22.05 -13.87
CA GLU A 7 10.92 -23.16 -14.50
C GLU A 7 10.11 -22.71 -15.72
N THR A 8 9.50 -21.51 -15.69
CA THR A 8 8.77 -20.97 -16.87
C THR A 8 9.67 -20.62 -18.05
N VAL A 9 10.92 -20.21 -17.79
CA VAL A 9 11.90 -19.88 -18.82
C VAL A 9 12.49 -21.15 -19.44
N GLU A 10 12.78 -22.16 -18.62
CA GLU A 10 13.29 -23.47 -19.08
C GLU A 10 12.28 -24.22 -19.96
N HIS A 11 10.98 -24.08 -19.69
CA HIS A 11 9.92 -24.71 -20.49
C HIS A 11 9.48 -23.88 -21.70
N GLY A 12 10.15 -22.75 -21.99
CA GLY A 12 9.84 -21.88 -23.14
C GLY A 12 8.55 -21.06 -23.01
N ILE A 13 7.92 -21.03 -21.83
CA ILE A 13 6.63 -20.34 -21.57
C ILE A 13 6.89 -18.91 -21.10
N TRP A 14 7.55 -18.11 -21.94
CA TRP A 14 7.92 -16.72 -21.68
C TRP A 14 6.73 -15.82 -21.33
N VAL A 15 5.55 -16.12 -21.88
CA VAL A 15 4.32 -15.38 -21.60
C VAL A 15 3.95 -15.45 -20.11
N MET A 16 4.07 -16.63 -19.48
CA MET A 16 3.76 -16.80 -18.06
C MET A 16 4.78 -16.09 -17.16
N PHE A 17 6.05 -16.05 -17.57
CA PHE A 17 7.08 -15.28 -16.88
C PHE A 17 6.76 -13.78 -16.86
N TRP A 18 6.36 -13.22 -18.01
CA TRP A 18 5.97 -11.80 -18.09
C TRP A 18 4.70 -11.50 -17.29
N PHE A 19 3.71 -12.38 -17.29
CA PHE A 19 2.53 -12.23 -16.43
C PHE A 19 2.87 -12.30 -14.95
N PHE A 20 3.79 -13.19 -14.55
CA PHE A 20 4.27 -13.25 -13.17
C PHE A 20 4.94 -11.93 -12.77
N LEU A 21 5.84 -11.39 -13.61
CA LEU A 21 6.46 -10.09 -13.35
C LEU A 21 5.43 -8.95 -13.31
N ALA A 22 4.48 -8.94 -14.24
CA ALA A 22 3.41 -7.95 -14.26
C ALA A 22 2.57 -7.99 -12.98
N GLN A 23 2.19 -9.20 -12.53
CA GLN A 23 1.45 -9.40 -11.27
C GLN A 23 2.25 -8.92 -10.06
N LEU A 24 3.54 -9.24 -9.99
CA LEU A 24 4.41 -8.82 -8.90
C LEU A 24 4.51 -7.29 -8.86
N ASN A 25 4.78 -6.66 -10.01
CA ASN A 25 4.85 -5.21 -10.12
C ASN A 25 3.52 -4.54 -9.79
N PHE A 26 2.39 -5.11 -10.23
CA PHE A 26 1.06 -4.60 -9.91
C PHE A 26 0.79 -4.61 -8.40
N VAL A 27 1.15 -5.71 -7.71
CA VAL A 27 1.00 -5.79 -6.24
C VAL A 27 1.90 -4.77 -5.55
N LEU A 28 3.17 -4.63 -5.97
CA LEU A 28 4.07 -3.62 -5.41
C LEU A 28 3.56 -2.19 -5.63
N ALA A 29 3.06 -1.90 -6.84
CA ALA A 29 2.49 -0.60 -7.17
C ALA A 29 1.24 -0.32 -6.32
N ALA A 30 0.36 -1.31 -6.15
CA ALA A 30 -0.84 -1.18 -5.32
C ALA A 30 -0.49 -0.94 -3.84
N VAL A 31 0.46 -1.68 -3.29
CA VAL A 31 0.95 -1.48 -1.91
C VAL A 31 1.58 -0.10 -1.74
N ASN A 32 2.39 0.34 -2.71
CA ASN A 32 3.00 1.68 -2.68
C ASN A 32 1.98 2.82 -2.81
N LEU A 33 0.79 2.55 -3.33
CA LEU A 33 -0.28 3.55 -3.41
C LEU A 33 -1.09 3.67 -2.10
N LEU A 34 -0.84 2.81 -1.11
CA LEU A 34 -1.48 2.91 0.19
C LEU A 34 -1.12 4.26 0.86
N PRO A 35 -2.08 4.92 1.52
CA PRO A 35 -1.90 6.25 2.09
C PRO A 35 -1.15 6.21 3.44
N LEU A 36 0.02 5.59 3.48
CA LEU A 36 0.93 5.53 4.62
C LEU A 36 2.21 6.27 4.27
N LEU A 37 2.78 7.05 5.19
CA LEU A 37 4.02 7.81 4.94
C LEU A 37 5.21 7.00 4.39
N PRO A 38 5.50 5.75 4.82
CA PRO A 38 6.59 4.97 4.22
C PRO A 38 6.34 4.60 2.75
N PHE A 39 5.10 4.69 2.28
CA PHE A 39 4.72 4.44 0.89
C PHE A 39 4.52 5.76 0.14
N ASP A 40 4.73 5.73 -1.17
CA ASP A 40 4.59 6.92 -2.03
C ASP A 40 3.16 7.49 -2.00
N GLY A 41 2.15 6.64 -1.83
CA GLY A 41 0.75 7.00 -1.67
C GLY A 41 0.47 7.93 -0.48
N GLY A 42 1.29 7.86 0.59
CA GLY A 42 1.21 8.80 1.71
C GLY A 42 1.52 10.23 1.30
N HIS A 43 2.53 10.42 0.47
CA HIS A 43 2.91 11.74 -0.07
C HIS A 43 1.84 12.28 -1.01
N ILE A 44 1.30 11.41 -1.87
CA ILE A 44 0.18 11.76 -2.79
C ILE A 44 -1.05 12.17 -1.99
N ALA A 45 -1.39 11.45 -0.91
CA ALA A 45 -2.52 11.77 -0.06
C ALA A 45 -2.37 13.16 0.60
N VAL A 46 -1.18 13.47 1.14
CA VAL A 46 -0.90 14.77 1.75
C VAL A 46 -0.92 15.88 0.70
N ALA A 47 -0.26 15.70 -0.45
CA ALA A 47 -0.25 16.69 -1.52
C ALA A 47 -1.66 16.97 -2.06
N THR A 48 -2.47 15.92 -2.22
CA THR A 48 -3.87 16.04 -2.64
C THR A 48 -4.68 16.80 -1.59
N PHE A 49 -4.52 16.48 -0.31
CA PHE A 49 -5.15 17.20 0.79
C PHE A 49 -4.76 18.69 0.81
N GLU A 50 -3.47 19.00 0.66
CA GLU A 50 -2.98 20.37 0.59
C GLU A 50 -3.58 21.14 -0.58
N LYS A 51 -3.62 20.51 -1.76
CA LYS A 51 -4.20 21.09 -2.98
C LYS A 51 -5.69 21.38 -2.79
N VAL A 52 -6.47 20.40 -2.34
CA VAL A 52 -7.91 20.56 -2.08
C VAL A 52 -8.16 21.65 -1.03
N ARG A 53 -7.43 21.62 0.10
CA ARG A 53 -7.51 22.64 1.14
C ARG A 53 -7.22 24.04 0.61
N ASN A 54 -6.17 24.19 -0.20
CA ASN A 54 -5.78 25.49 -0.76
C ASN A 54 -6.76 25.96 -1.84
N MET A 55 -7.33 25.06 -2.65
CA MET A 55 -8.41 25.40 -3.58
C MET A 55 -9.63 25.96 -2.85
N ILE A 56 -10.05 25.34 -1.75
CA ILE A 56 -11.16 25.83 -0.92
C ILE A 56 -10.83 27.19 -0.28
N ARG A 57 -9.59 27.38 0.20
CA ARG A 57 -9.15 28.66 0.77
C ARG A 57 -9.14 29.77 -0.27
N ALA A 58 -8.62 29.49 -1.48
CA ALA A 58 -8.60 30.43 -2.59
C ALA A 58 -10.02 30.81 -3.03
N ALA A 59 -10.94 29.85 -3.12
CA ALA A 59 -12.36 30.12 -3.39
C ALA A 59 -13.02 31.01 -2.33
N ARG A 60 -12.49 31.01 -1.10
CA ARG A 60 -12.92 31.88 0.01
C ARG A 60 -12.10 33.17 0.14
N GLY A 61 -11.26 33.50 -0.85
CA GLY A 61 -10.41 34.70 -0.86
C GLY A 61 -9.27 34.67 0.15
N LYS A 62 -8.95 33.51 0.74
CA LYS A 62 -7.88 33.36 1.73
C LYS A 62 -6.59 32.88 1.08
N VAL A 63 -5.47 33.40 1.54
CA VAL A 63 -4.13 32.93 1.15
C VAL A 63 -3.91 31.46 1.49
N ALA A 64 -3.06 30.78 0.70
CA ALA A 64 -2.71 29.38 0.90
C ALA A 64 -2.19 29.14 2.33
N ALA A 65 -2.49 27.95 2.88
CA ALA A 65 -1.99 27.59 4.21
C ALA A 65 -0.55 27.04 4.13
N ALA A 66 0.16 27.05 5.27
CA ALA A 66 1.49 26.46 5.37
C ALA A 66 1.51 24.96 4.99
N PRO A 67 2.63 24.44 4.47
CA PRO A 67 2.81 23.02 4.21
C PRO A 67 2.55 22.19 5.48
N VAL A 68 2.00 21.00 5.28
CA VAL A 68 1.78 20.03 6.35
C VAL A 68 3.13 19.48 6.78
N ASN A 69 3.36 19.46 8.10
CA ASN A 69 4.59 18.90 8.65
C ASN A 69 4.47 17.37 8.73
N TYR A 70 5.23 16.67 7.89
CA TYR A 70 5.29 15.21 7.83
C TYR A 70 5.70 14.56 9.16
N LEU A 71 6.56 15.20 9.95
CA LEU A 71 6.96 14.67 11.27
C LEU A 71 5.78 14.56 12.23
N LYS A 72 4.76 15.42 12.08
CA LYS A 72 3.53 15.32 12.88
C LYS A 72 2.60 14.19 12.42
N LEU A 73 2.78 13.68 11.20
CA LEU A 73 2.02 12.55 10.65
C LEU A 73 2.67 11.19 10.94
N MET A 74 3.95 11.18 11.34
CA MET A 74 4.68 9.96 11.72
C MET A 74 3.98 9.17 12.85
N PRO A 75 3.51 9.76 13.96
CA PRO A 75 2.81 9.03 15.00
C PRO A 75 1.54 8.34 14.49
N ALA A 76 0.75 9.04 13.66
CA ALA A 76 -0.47 8.48 13.07
C ALA A 76 -0.13 7.29 12.15
N THR A 77 0.93 7.42 11.35
CA THR A 77 1.43 6.33 10.50
C THR A 77 1.81 5.10 11.32
N TYR A 78 2.49 5.28 12.46
CA TYR A 78 2.85 4.17 13.34
C TYR A 78 1.62 3.49 13.94
N VAL A 79 0.60 4.24 14.33
CA VAL A 79 -0.67 3.65 14.81
C VAL A 79 -1.30 2.77 13.73
N VAL A 80 -1.40 3.28 12.49
CA VAL A 80 -1.99 2.49 11.40
C VAL A 80 -1.14 1.25 11.10
N LEU A 81 0.20 1.37 11.09
CA LEU A 81 1.10 0.22 10.89
C LEU A 81 0.93 -0.85 11.97
N VAL A 82 0.83 -0.46 13.24
CA VAL A 82 0.61 -1.41 14.35
C VAL A 82 -0.75 -2.08 14.23
N VAL A 83 -1.80 -1.33 13.88
CA VAL A 83 -3.15 -1.89 13.71
C VAL A 83 -3.19 -2.87 12.54
N VAL A 84 -2.71 -2.47 11.37
CA VAL A 84 -2.72 -3.31 10.16
C VAL A 84 -1.80 -4.52 10.34
N GLY A 85 -0.59 -4.32 10.84
CA GLY A 85 0.38 -5.39 11.10
C GLY A 85 -0.12 -6.35 12.18
N GLY A 86 -0.72 -5.82 13.25
CA GLY A 86 -1.34 -6.62 14.30
C GLY A 86 -2.53 -7.42 13.79
N TYR A 87 -3.42 -6.82 12.99
CA TYR A 87 -4.54 -7.51 12.36
C TYR A 87 -4.08 -8.63 11.41
N MET A 88 -3.06 -8.37 10.60
CA MET A 88 -2.44 -9.38 9.73
C MET A 88 -1.88 -10.55 10.54
N LEU A 89 -1.14 -10.26 11.62
CA LEU A 89 -0.62 -11.29 12.51
C LEU A 89 -1.73 -12.12 13.16
N LEU A 90 -2.79 -11.47 13.64
CA LEU A 90 -3.93 -12.15 14.24
C LEU A 90 -4.63 -13.06 13.23
N THR A 91 -4.86 -12.58 12.00
CA THR A 91 -5.52 -13.36 10.95
C THR A 91 -4.68 -14.56 10.54
N VAL A 92 -3.39 -14.36 10.27
CA VAL A 92 -2.45 -15.45 9.93
C VAL A 92 -2.36 -16.47 11.06
N THR A 93 -2.31 -16.02 12.31
CA THR A 93 -2.29 -16.92 13.48
C THR A 93 -3.62 -17.67 13.62
N ALA A 94 -4.75 -17.00 13.39
CA ALA A 94 -6.07 -17.62 13.42
C ALA A 94 -6.22 -18.69 12.34
N ASP A 95 -5.78 -18.42 11.11
CA ASP A 95 -5.79 -19.39 10.01
C ASP A 95 -4.89 -20.61 10.32
N PHE A 96 -3.77 -20.40 11.02
CA PHE A 96 -2.88 -21.48 11.44
C PHE A 96 -3.46 -22.34 12.57
N VAL A 97 -4.07 -21.71 13.58
CA VAL A 97 -4.58 -22.39 14.78
C VAL A 97 -5.96 -23.02 14.55
N ASN A 98 -6.84 -22.33 13.82
CA ASN A 98 -8.18 -22.79 13.50
C ASN A 98 -8.45 -22.63 11.99
N PRO A 99 -7.86 -23.51 11.16
CA PRO A 99 -8.05 -23.44 9.72
C PRO A 99 -9.53 -23.58 9.38
N ILE A 100 -10.05 -22.61 8.62
CA ILE A 100 -11.46 -22.57 8.21
C ILE A 100 -11.76 -23.84 7.42
N ARG A 101 -12.58 -24.73 8.00
CA ARG A 101 -13.06 -25.94 7.32
C ARG A 101 -14.27 -25.58 6.47
N LEU A 102 -14.02 -25.09 5.26
CA LEU A 102 -15.07 -24.69 4.31
C LEU A 102 -15.94 -25.86 3.80
N PHE A 103 -15.60 -27.11 4.13
CA PHE A 103 -16.22 -28.31 3.57
C PHE A 103 -16.48 -29.43 4.61
N GLN A 104 -16.69 -29.09 5.88
CA GLN A 104 -17.24 -30.01 6.90
C GLN A 104 -18.55 -29.46 7.49
#